data_AF-A0A559BEC2-F1
#
_entry.id   AF-A0A559BEC2-F1
#
_cell.length_a   1.000
_cell.length_b   1.000
_cell.length_c   1.000
_cell.angle_alpha   90.00
_cell.angle_beta   90.00
_cell.angle_gamma   90.00
#
_symmetry.space_group_name_H-M   'P 1'
#
loop_
_entity.id
_entity.type
_entity.pdbx_description
1 polymer ?
#
loop_
_entity_poly.entity_id
_entity_poly.type
_entity_poly.pdbx_seq_one_letter_code
_entity_poly.pdbx_strand_id
1 'polypeptide(L)' 'MAKSWLYEQERDNKAYIADKVSGWGDHYQLVAQKSVLKRAISKPVLEKRGLVSCLDYYLE' A
#
# COMPACT_ATOMS: atom_id res chain seq x y z
N MET A 1 10.84 16.86 -20.78
CA MET A 1 9.41 16.74 -21.15
C MET A 1 8.77 15.43 -20.69
N ALA A 2 9.29 14.23 -21.05
CA ALA A 2 8.65 12.95 -20.68
C ALA A 2 8.44 12.68 -19.17
N LYS A 3 9.34 13.16 -18.30
CA LYS A 3 9.19 13.02 -16.83
C LYS A 3 8.00 13.81 -16.25
N SER A 4 7.56 14.88 -16.90
CA SER A 4 6.40 15.69 -16.45
C SER A 4 5.09 14.94 -16.62
N TRP A 5 4.90 14.30 -17.79
CA TRP A 5 3.70 13.55 -18.12
C TRP A 5 3.52 12.32 -17.22
N LEU A 6 4.61 11.62 -16.90
CA LEU A 6 4.58 10.51 -15.94
C LEU A 6 4.22 10.99 -14.54
N TYR A 7 4.73 12.14 -14.11
CA TYR A 7 4.40 12.71 -12.79
C TYR A 7 2.94 13.18 -12.71
N GLU A 8 2.41 13.77 -13.77
CA GLU A 8 1.00 14.17 -13.89
C GLU A 8 0.09 12.92 -13.88
N GLN A 9 0.43 11.90 -14.66
CA GLN A 9 -0.31 10.63 -14.74
C GLN A 9 -0.27 9.85 -13.42
N GLU A 10 0.86 9.86 -12.70
CA GLU A 10 0.97 9.29 -11.35
C GLU A 10 0.22 10.11 -10.30
N ARG A 11 0.15 11.45 -10.43
CA ARG A 11 -0.67 12.32 -9.57
C ARG A 11 -2.15 12.01 -9.73
N ASP A 12 -2.62 11.93 -10.96
CA ASP A 12 -4.00 11.58 -11.27
C ASP A 12 -4.36 10.20 -10.69
N ASN A 13 -3.42 9.25 -10.73
CA ASN A 13 -3.60 7.93 -10.13
C ASN A 13 -3.70 7.98 -8.59
N LYS A 14 -2.85 8.75 -7.90
CA LYS A 14 -2.88 8.88 -6.44
C LYS A 14 -4.14 9.58 -5.94
N ALA A 15 -4.50 10.70 -6.57
CA ALA A 15 -5.71 11.45 -6.23
C ALA A 15 -6.97 10.62 -6.49
N TYR A 16 -7.03 9.91 -7.63
CA TYR A 16 -8.12 9.00 -7.97
C TYR A 16 -8.27 7.87 -6.95
N ILE A 17 -7.18 7.23 -6.55
CA ILE A 17 -7.24 6.18 -5.54
C ILE A 17 -7.73 6.74 -4.20
N ALA A 18 -7.20 7.89 -3.76
CA ALA A 18 -7.61 8.53 -2.51
C ALA A 18 -9.11 8.85 -2.49
N ASP A 19 -9.65 9.38 -3.58
CA ASP A 19 -11.09 9.60 -3.77
C ASP A 19 -11.88 8.30 -3.59
N LYS A 20 -11.49 7.23 -4.31
CA LYS A 20 -12.18 5.93 -4.23
C LYS A 20 -12.13 5.27 -2.87
N VAL A 21 -11.01 5.40 -2.13
CA VAL A 21 -10.87 4.76 -0.81
C VAL A 21 -11.41 5.61 0.33
N SER A 22 -11.59 6.92 0.13
CA SER A 22 -12.08 7.85 1.18
C SER A 22 -13.47 7.47 1.71
N GLY A 23 -14.33 6.92 0.85
CA GLY A 23 -15.67 6.47 1.21
C GLY A 23 -15.73 5.16 2.00
N TRP A 24 -14.59 4.51 2.27
CA TRP A 24 -14.58 3.21 2.95
C TRP A 24 -14.67 3.33 4.47
N GLY A 25 -14.51 4.53 5.05
CA GLY A 25 -14.69 4.77 6.48
C GLY A 25 -13.95 3.76 7.37
N ASP A 26 -14.66 3.19 8.35
CA ASP A 26 -14.13 2.26 9.35
C ASP A 26 -14.13 0.79 8.92
N HIS A 27 -14.23 0.50 7.61
CA HIS A 27 -14.14 -0.86 7.09
C HIS A 27 -12.68 -1.35 7.07
N TYR A 28 -12.05 -1.46 8.24
CA TYR A 28 -10.61 -1.69 8.40
C TYR A 28 -10.11 -2.92 7.66
N GLN A 29 -10.87 -4.02 7.64
CA GLN A 29 -10.47 -5.22 6.90
C GLN A 29 -10.46 -4.98 5.38
N LEU A 30 -11.47 -4.29 4.85
CA LEU A 30 -11.53 -3.92 3.44
C LEU A 30 -10.37 -2.98 3.09
N VAL A 31 -10.15 -1.94 3.90
CA VAL A 31 -9.06 -0.97 3.77
C VAL A 31 -7.70 -1.68 3.80
N ALA A 32 -7.45 -2.56 4.77
CA ALA A 32 -6.17 -3.28 4.88
C ALA A 32 -5.92 -4.21 3.68
N GLN A 33 -6.95 -4.88 3.16
CA GLN A 33 -6.79 -5.90 2.13
C GLN A 33 -6.87 -5.40 0.69
N LYS A 34 -7.66 -4.35 0.42
CA LYS A 34 -8.01 -3.91 -0.94
C LYS A 34 -7.46 -2.53 -1.30
N SER A 35 -7.01 -1.74 -0.33
CA SER A 35 -6.42 -0.43 -0.62
C SER A 35 -4.92 -0.53 -0.92
N VAL A 36 -4.30 0.63 -1.15
CA VAL A 36 -2.84 0.80 -1.26
C VAL A 36 -2.07 0.30 -0.04
N LEU A 37 -2.73 0.16 1.12
CA LEU A 37 -2.11 -0.35 2.33
C LEU A 37 -1.54 -1.75 2.14
N LYS A 38 -2.19 -2.64 1.39
CA LYS A 38 -1.66 -3.99 1.15
C LYS A 38 -0.30 -3.97 0.46
N ARG A 39 -0.06 -2.99 -0.41
CA ARG A 39 1.23 -2.81 -1.09
C ARG A 39 2.25 -2.13 -0.19
N ALA A 40 1.82 -1.09 0.53
CA ALA A 40 2.68 -0.29 1.40
C ALA A 40 3.10 -1.03 2.68
N ILE A 41 2.23 -1.89 3.20
CA ILE A 41 2.41 -2.71 4.41
C ILE A 41 2.39 -4.17 3.96
N SER A 42 3.51 -4.61 3.41
CA SER A 42 3.72 -5.99 2.97
C SER A 42 4.90 -6.61 3.71
N LYS A 43 4.93 -7.94 3.78
CA LYS A 43 5.99 -8.71 4.45
C LYS A 43 7.40 -8.23 4.05
N PRO A 44 7.77 -8.08 2.75
CA PRO A 44 9.09 -7.60 2.37
C PRO A 44 9.39 -6.16 2.80
N VAL A 45 8.38 -5.29 2.87
CA VAL A 45 8.56 -3.89 3.31
C VAL A 45 8.79 -3.83 4.83
N LEU A 46 8.10 -4.67 5.58
CA LEU A 46 8.23 -4.75 7.04
C LEU A 46 9.54 -5.42 7.46
N GLU A 47 9.96 -6.48 6.76
CA GLU A 47 11.26 -7.13 6.96
C GLU A 47 12.43 -6.16 6.74
N LYS A 48 12.37 -5.37 5.66
CA LYS A 48 13.36 -4.30 5.40
C LYS A 48 13.42 -3.24 6.51
N ARG A 49 12.38 -3.13 7.32
CA ARG A 49 12.31 -2.23 8.49
C ARG A 49 12.63 -2.93 9.81
N GLY A 50 13.08 -4.18 9.76
CA GLY A 50 13.49 -4.95 10.94
C GLY A 50 12.37 -5.74 11.61
N LEU A 51 11.18 -5.83 11.01
CA LEU A 51 10.14 -6.72 11.53
C LEU A 51 10.45 -8.16 11.15
N VAL A 52 10.66 -9.02 12.15
CA VAL A 52 10.87 -10.46 11.97
C VAL A 52 9.53 -11.15 11.76
N SER A 53 9.44 -12.02 10.76
CA SER A 53 8.23 -12.83 10.56
C SER A 53 8.13 -13.92 11.62
N CYS A 54 7.05 -13.93 12.40
CA CYS A 54 6.82 -14.99 13.38
C CYS A 54 6.73 -16.37 12.71
N LEU A 55 6.12 -16.46 11.52
CA LEU A 55 5.96 -17.73 10.83
C LEU A 55 7.32 -18.29 10.42
N ASP A 56 8.18 -17.48 9.79
CA ASP A 56 9.50 -17.93 9.37
C ASP A 56 10.37 -18.28 10.58
N TYR A 57 10.28 -17.49 11.67
CA TYR A 57 11.01 -17.75 12.91
C TYR A 57 10.74 -19.13 13.53
N TYR A 58 9.54 -19.68 13.35
CA TYR A 58 9.18 -21.00 13.89
C TYR A 58 9.28 -22.14 12.88
N LEU A 59 9.43 -21.84 11.58
CA LEU A 59 9.52 -22.84 10.52
C LEU A 59 10.95 -23.08 10.00
N GLU A 60 11.92 -22.29 10.45
CA GLU A 60 13.36 -22.64 10.40
C GLU A 60 13.67 -23.79 11.36
#